data_AF-A0A822BKG9-F1
#
_entry.id   AF-A0A822BKG9-F1
#
_cell.length_a   1.000
_cell.length_b   1.000
_cell.length_c   1.000
_cell.angle_alpha   90.00
_cell.angle_beta   90.00
_cell.angle_gamma   90.00
#
_symmetry.space_group_name_H-M   'P 1'
#
loop_
_entity.id
_entity.type
_entity.pdbx_description
1 polymer ?
#
loop_
_entity_poly.entity_id
_entity_poly.type
_entity_poly.pdbx_seq_one_letter_code
_entity_poly.pdbx_strand_id
1 'polypeptide(L)'
;MSNYKHSFPTPCPWTPYNCRLHNELTQTSNIGKVSQVTHQHCVDYAHVCPFGRNCNNPNSWHREKLIHVARMPCKFGDGCNRLNQEDHLNSFTHPKIRDIRIACKHADKCHERQDRNHISKYRHSMTFKDSGVVGYFNLNKDLDFVQNQNSNIQRVLDYAEKKNWKQFTLKSIPTEIIDWLETVQPVHRCKLEIFESIILHGHVMSLDYMDNLSKPKFVANSILQHSQIRRIERLKISQCADNAREYITALVSDIYEKAGFLKRYAGDVTESFTTHADDNARLADRAKLIKQKERALSAQLKNQEDMETIRVKTKEIAEGSIKLNSNKSGIGYSVDKKLGTNKAVFSILGPHTGHHYGDVVLIFKREILHHPDANFSLQAATSYFSGNCYEWRPWFGTAPNPKVESTQIDLCHKTNLQPSVPGYEYATALELIAITSHKMNKTPAEIDLDKVIQRWLTVDSHEVIEAHLPPLIPLDYIEQIYMPQSIYKALSENTHNIVDDLFKGCLTLSDKESKDYNKFVVEQLNGEVHEVLEDALD
;
A
#
# COMPACT_ATOMS: atom_id res chain seq x y z
N MET A 1 -2.21 30.92 -14.66
CA MET A 1 -1.97 29.88 -13.64
C MET A 1 -1.48 28.65 -14.39
N SER A 2 -0.23 28.24 -14.18
CA SER A 2 0.33 27.06 -14.84
C SER A 2 -0.53 25.85 -14.49
N ASN A 3 -0.94 25.07 -15.50
CA ASN A 3 -1.65 23.80 -15.35
C ASN A 3 -0.85 22.87 -14.43
N TYR A 4 -1.14 22.92 -13.13
CA TYR A 4 -0.53 22.11 -12.10
C TYR A 4 -1.10 20.70 -12.23
N LYS A 5 -0.26 19.71 -12.55
CA LYS A 5 -0.73 18.35 -12.90
C LYS A 5 -0.53 17.30 -11.81
N HIS A 6 0.08 17.67 -10.68
CA HIS A 6 0.29 16.79 -9.54
C HIS A 6 0.88 17.60 -8.37
N SER A 7 0.62 17.22 -7.11
CA SER A 7 1.17 17.96 -5.97
C SER A 7 2.67 17.78 -5.72
N PHE A 8 3.28 16.82 -6.42
CA PHE A 8 4.69 16.47 -6.26
C PHE A 8 5.43 16.60 -7.59
N PRO A 9 6.63 17.21 -7.63
CA PRO A 9 7.59 17.00 -8.72
C PRO A 9 7.92 15.51 -8.83
N THR A 10 8.50 15.09 -9.96
CA THR A 10 8.86 13.68 -10.25
C THR A 10 9.41 12.97 -9.01
N PRO A 11 8.63 12.10 -8.34
CA PRO A 11 9.07 11.45 -7.12
C PRO A 11 10.28 10.56 -7.35
N CYS A 12 11.16 10.48 -6.36
CA CYS A 12 12.28 9.55 -6.42
C CYS A 12 11.76 8.10 -6.46
N PRO A 13 12.34 7.21 -7.29
CA PRO A 13 11.91 5.80 -7.37
C PRO A 13 11.95 5.03 -6.03
N TRP A 14 12.63 5.58 -5.03
CA TRP A 14 12.78 5.03 -3.68
C TRP A 14 12.02 5.86 -2.61
N THR A 15 11.13 6.77 -3.02
CA THR A 15 10.21 7.46 -2.11
C THR A 15 9.22 6.49 -1.48
N PRO A 16 8.75 6.77 -0.25
CA PRO A 16 8.93 8.02 0.46
C PRO A 16 10.08 7.99 1.48
N TYR A 17 10.64 6.80 1.80
CA TYR A 17 11.44 6.64 3.03
C TYR A 17 12.82 5.98 2.86
N ASN A 18 13.21 5.54 1.66
CA ASN A 18 14.39 4.67 1.50
C ASN A 18 15.45 5.16 0.47
N CYS A 19 15.39 6.42 0.05
CA CYS A 19 16.44 6.98 -0.81
C CYS A 19 17.75 7.22 -0.03
N ARG A 20 18.76 6.36 -0.29
CA ARG A 20 20.09 6.49 0.34
C ARG A 20 20.82 7.77 -0.03
N LEU A 21 20.65 8.22 -1.29
CA LEU A 21 21.29 9.44 -1.80
C LEU A 21 20.73 10.68 -1.07
N HIS A 22 19.40 10.76 -0.91
CA HIS A 22 18.79 11.84 -0.13
C HIS A 22 19.14 11.79 1.36
N ASN A 23 19.26 10.58 1.94
CA ASN A 23 19.72 10.43 3.32
C ASN A 23 21.17 10.92 3.49
N GLU A 24 22.07 10.62 2.55
CA GLU A 24 23.43 11.15 2.53
C GLU A 24 23.44 12.68 2.49
N LEU A 25 22.63 13.28 1.60
CA LEU A 25 22.51 14.74 1.47
C LEU A 25 21.98 15.39 2.77
N THR A 26 20.96 14.81 3.40
CA THR A 26 20.32 15.37 4.61
C THR A 26 21.08 15.08 5.91
N GLN A 27 22.14 14.27 5.86
CA GLN A 27 23.00 13.98 7.01
C GLN A 27 24.35 14.68 6.94
N THR A 28 24.81 15.09 5.76
CA THR A 28 26.11 15.76 5.66
C THR A 28 26.08 17.14 6.31
N SER A 29 27.15 17.46 7.06
CA SER A 29 27.40 18.82 7.53
C SER A 29 28.09 19.69 6.47
N ASN A 30 28.57 19.08 5.38
CA ASN A 30 29.25 19.76 4.28
C ASN A 30 28.73 19.23 2.93
N ILE A 31 27.84 20.01 2.31
CA ILE A 31 27.23 19.70 1.02
C ILE A 31 28.28 19.51 -0.09
N GLY A 32 29.41 20.23 -0.03
CA GLY A 32 30.50 20.13 -1.00
C GLY A 32 31.24 18.77 -1.00
N LYS A 33 30.99 17.91 0.00
CA LYS A 33 31.54 16.54 0.06
C LYS A 33 30.58 15.48 -0.50
N VAL A 34 29.36 15.85 -0.86
CA VAL A 34 28.37 14.95 -1.43
C VAL A 34 28.74 14.63 -2.87
N SER A 35 28.60 13.37 -3.28
CA SER A 35 28.92 12.98 -4.66
C SER A 35 28.07 13.72 -5.68
N GLN A 36 28.61 13.96 -6.89
CA GLN A 36 27.85 14.56 -7.98
C GLN A 36 26.60 13.74 -8.33
N VAL A 37 26.69 12.40 -8.22
CA VAL A 37 25.56 11.49 -8.45
C VAL A 37 24.44 11.75 -7.44
N THR A 38 24.78 11.88 -6.16
CA THR A 38 23.82 12.17 -5.09
C THR A 38 23.17 13.54 -5.28
N HIS A 39 23.96 14.55 -5.62
CA HIS A 39 23.46 15.90 -5.88
C HIS A 39 22.49 15.90 -7.06
N GLN A 40 22.89 15.32 -8.20
CA GLN A 40 22.05 15.25 -9.40
C GLN A 40 20.74 14.51 -9.13
N HIS A 41 20.80 13.37 -8.42
CA HIS A 41 19.60 12.64 -8.03
C HIS A 41 18.60 13.48 -7.22
N CYS A 42 19.08 14.27 -6.25
CA CYS A 42 18.23 15.11 -5.42
C CYS A 42 17.70 16.36 -6.15
N VAL A 43 18.28 16.73 -7.29
CA VAL A 43 17.77 17.77 -8.19
C VAL A 43 16.68 17.21 -9.11
N ASP A 44 16.93 16.03 -9.68
CA ASP A 44 16.07 15.38 -10.67
C ASP A 44 14.77 14.86 -10.04
N TYR A 45 14.84 14.41 -8.79
CA TYR A 45 13.73 13.76 -8.10
C TYR A 45 13.31 14.48 -6.82
N ALA A 46 12.02 14.45 -6.54
CA ALA A 46 11.44 14.88 -5.28
C ALA A 46 11.62 13.82 -4.18
N HIS A 47 11.78 14.27 -2.94
CA HIS A 47 11.89 13.42 -1.75
C HIS A 47 10.99 13.92 -0.63
N VAL A 48 10.72 13.08 0.36
CA VAL A 48 9.97 13.51 1.55
C VAL A 48 10.88 14.31 2.47
N CYS A 49 10.40 15.49 2.88
CA CYS A 49 11.02 16.32 3.89
C CYS A 49 11.11 15.55 5.21
N PRO A 50 12.31 15.37 5.82
CA PRO A 50 12.44 14.65 7.07
C PRO A 50 11.63 15.21 8.23
N PHE A 51 11.28 16.50 8.19
CA PHE A 51 10.59 17.20 9.27
C PHE A 51 9.11 17.45 9.02
N GLY A 52 8.58 17.02 7.86
CA GLY A 52 7.15 17.09 7.56
C GLY A 52 6.50 18.40 7.98
N ARG A 53 5.50 18.33 8.87
CA ARG A 53 4.75 19.49 9.38
C ARG A 53 5.60 20.51 10.13
N ASN A 54 6.69 20.06 10.77
CA ASN A 54 7.60 20.91 11.56
C ASN A 54 8.71 21.52 10.72
N CYS A 55 8.72 21.34 9.39
CA CYS A 55 9.73 21.97 8.55
C CYS A 55 9.54 23.49 8.51
N ASN A 56 10.59 24.21 8.89
CA ASN A 56 10.64 25.67 8.84
C ASN A 56 11.61 26.19 7.74
N ASN A 57 12.07 25.32 6.82
CA ASN A 57 13.01 25.71 5.78
C ASN A 57 12.35 26.73 4.82
N PRO A 58 12.85 27.98 4.76
CA PRO A 58 12.25 29.00 3.90
C PRO A 58 12.68 28.89 2.44
N ASN A 59 13.67 28.04 2.13
CA ASN A 59 14.22 27.91 0.79
C ASN A 59 13.14 27.50 -0.22
N SER A 60 13.02 28.26 -1.31
CA SER A 60 12.00 28.03 -2.34
C SER A 60 12.17 26.69 -3.05
N TRP A 61 13.42 26.31 -3.38
CA TRP A 61 13.73 25.00 -3.94
C TRP A 61 13.31 23.88 -2.99
N HIS A 62 13.54 24.02 -1.68
CA HIS A 62 13.07 23.05 -0.69
C HIS A 62 11.55 22.91 -0.73
N ARG A 63 10.81 24.02 -0.74
CA ARG A 63 9.34 24.02 -0.79
C ARG A 63 8.78 23.45 -2.10
N GLU A 64 9.51 23.64 -3.19
CA GLU A 64 9.13 23.12 -4.51
C GLU A 64 9.44 21.64 -4.65
N LYS A 65 10.60 21.18 -4.15
CA LYS A 65 11.13 19.83 -4.40
C LYS A 65 10.82 18.81 -3.32
N LEU A 66 10.53 19.24 -2.09
CA LEU A 66 10.36 18.33 -0.96
C LEU A 66 8.89 18.20 -0.59
N ILE A 67 8.47 16.94 -0.45
CA ILE A 67 7.13 16.54 -0.05
C ILE A 67 7.01 16.69 1.47
N HIS A 68 6.09 17.50 1.95
CA HIS A 68 5.86 17.70 3.39
C HIS A 68 4.68 16.83 3.84
N VAL A 69 4.97 15.75 4.55
CA VAL A 69 3.95 14.91 5.16
C VAL A 69 3.45 15.59 6.44
N ALA A 70 2.15 15.88 6.51
CA ALA A 70 1.52 16.49 7.67
C ALA A 70 1.00 15.43 8.63
N ARG A 71 1.79 15.08 9.66
CA ARG A 71 1.34 14.21 10.76
C ARG A 71 0.59 15.01 11.84
N MET A 72 -0.18 14.30 12.65
CA MET A 72 -0.86 14.89 13.81
C MET A 72 0.17 15.37 14.85
N PRO A 73 0.08 16.60 15.37
CA PRO A 73 0.91 17.01 16.50
C PRO A 73 0.64 16.12 17.72
N CYS A 74 1.68 15.58 18.32
CA CYS A 74 1.50 14.88 19.60
C CYS A 74 1.02 15.89 20.66
N LYS A 75 -0.08 15.57 21.36
CA LYS A 75 -0.66 16.39 22.44
C LYS A 75 0.34 16.70 23.56
N PHE A 76 1.36 15.84 23.74
CA PHE A 76 2.40 16.00 24.76
C PHE A 76 3.71 16.62 24.25
N GLY A 77 3.85 16.86 22.94
CA GLY A 77 5.02 17.52 22.34
C GLY A 77 6.37 16.91 22.77
N ASP A 78 7.31 17.78 23.19
CA ASP A 78 8.64 17.39 23.70
C ASP A 78 8.59 16.59 25.02
N GLY A 79 7.48 16.69 25.75
CA GLY A 79 7.24 16.02 27.04
C GLY A 79 6.67 14.60 26.90
N CYS A 80 6.46 14.10 25.68
CA CYS A 80 5.88 12.78 25.47
C CYS A 80 6.74 11.67 26.07
N ASN A 81 6.09 10.70 26.74
CA ASN A 81 6.70 9.50 27.30
C ASN A 81 6.62 8.28 26.36
N ARG A 82 5.97 8.40 25.20
CA ARG A 82 5.80 7.36 24.18
C ARG A 82 6.84 7.45 23.05
N LEU A 83 7.95 8.15 23.25
CA LEU A 83 9.00 8.33 22.25
C LEU A 83 9.77 7.04 21.91
N ASN A 84 9.62 5.99 22.70
CA ASN A 84 10.16 4.66 22.40
C ASN A 84 9.16 3.77 21.64
N GLN A 85 7.95 4.24 21.37
CA GLN A 85 6.93 3.51 20.62
C GLN A 85 6.97 3.95 19.16
N GLU A 86 7.44 3.07 18.30
CA GLU A 86 7.63 3.37 16.88
C GLU A 86 6.32 3.74 16.19
N ASP A 87 5.22 3.06 16.51
CA ASP A 87 3.90 3.35 15.93
C ASP A 87 3.42 4.75 16.34
N HIS A 88 3.63 5.15 17.60
CA HIS A 88 3.35 6.51 18.04
C HIS A 88 4.16 7.55 17.26
N LEU A 89 5.46 7.33 17.11
CA LEU A 89 6.34 8.24 16.36
C LEU A 89 6.09 8.22 14.85
N ASN A 90 5.41 7.20 14.34
CA ASN A 90 4.98 7.12 12.95
C ASN A 90 3.67 7.91 12.76
N SER A 91 2.72 7.82 13.68
CA SER A 91 1.45 8.56 13.58
C SER A 91 1.54 10.05 13.95
N PHE A 92 2.43 10.42 14.88
CA PHE A 92 2.49 11.77 15.44
C PHE A 92 3.78 12.51 15.11
N THR A 93 3.67 13.83 14.92
CA THR A 93 4.82 14.74 14.83
C THR A 93 5.21 15.26 16.22
N HIS A 94 6.51 15.35 16.45
CA HIS A 94 7.10 15.91 17.67
C HIS A 94 8.11 16.99 17.30
N PRO A 95 8.26 18.04 18.12
CA PRO A 95 9.33 19.00 17.91
C PRO A 95 10.70 18.30 17.99
N LYS A 96 11.63 18.72 17.13
CA LYS A 96 13.03 18.22 17.05
C LYS A 96 13.21 16.73 16.69
N ILE A 97 12.14 15.99 16.49
CA ILE A 97 12.17 14.62 15.97
C ILE A 97 11.80 14.69 14.49
N ARG A 98 12.55 13.97 13.65
CA ARG A 98 12.19 13.82 12.23
C ARG A 98 10.87 13.04 12.16
N ASP A 99 9.91 13.52 11.37
CA ASP A 99 8.74 12.71 11.00
C ASP A 99 9.24 11.51 10.18
N ILE A 100 10.10 11.76 9.19
CA ILE A 100 10.71 10.69 8.41
C ILE A 100 12.08 10.36 8.98
N ARG A 101 12.10 9.35 9.85
CA ARG A 101 13.31 8.81 10.48
C ARG A 101 13.98 7.75 9.62
N ILE A 102 15.30 7.69 9.69
CA ILE A 102 16.14 6.79 8.92
C ILE A 102 16.11 5.40 9.56
N ALA A 103 16.03 4.33 8.78
CA ALA A 103 16.06 2.99 9.34
C ALA A 103 17.37 2.75 10.11
N CYS A 104 17.25 2.32 11.38
CA CYS A 104 18.39 1.98 12.23
C CYS A 104 19.09 0.72 11.71
N LYS A 105 20.43 0.77 11.58
CA LYS A 105 21.25 -0.40 11.17
C LYS A 105 21.13 -1.59 12.13
N HIS A 106 20.79 -1.35 13.40
CA HIS A 106 20.62 -2.36 14.44
C HIS A 106 19.16 -2.75 14.66
N ALA A 107 18.21 -2.03 14.03
CA ALA A 107 16.78 -2.35 14.02
C ALA A 107 16.22 -2.74 15.40
N ASP A 108 15.59 -3.90 15.51
CA ASP A 108 15.01 -4.43 16.74
C ASP A 108 16.02 -4.73 17.86
N LYS A 109 17.28 -4.96 17.48
CA LYS A 109 18.40 -5.25 18.38
C LYS A 109 19.17 -3.99 18.81
N CYS A 110 18.68 -2.80 18.49
CA CYS A 110 19.36 -1.55 18.85
C CYS A 110 19.28 -1.30 20.36
N HIS A 111 20.44 -1.08 21.00
CA HIS A 111 20.50 -0.74 22.43
C HIS A 111 20.18 0.74 22.72
N GLU A 112 20.18 1.59 21.70
CA GLU A 112 19.95 3.04 21.80
C GLU A 112 18.47 3.42 21.64
N ARG A 113 17.55 2.44 21.79
CA ARG A 113 16.09 2.61 21.61
C ARG A 113 15.43 3.60 22.55
N GLN A 114 16.09 3.94 23.65
CA GLN A 114 15.62 4.96 24.61
C GLN A 114 16.43 6.27 24.53
N ASP A 115 17.49 6.31 23.72
CA ASP A 115 18.30 7.51 23.56
C ASP A 115 17.56 8.51 22.67
N ARG A 116 17.28 9.70 23.21
CA ARG A 116 16.51 10.74 22.49
C ARG A 116 17.22 11.24 21.23
N ASN A 117 18.55 11.33 21.21
CA ASN A 117 19.30 11.78 20.03
C ASN A 117 19.29 10.75 18.91
N HIS A 118 19.25 9.47 19.28
CA HIS A 118 19.09 8.36 18.36
C HIS A 118 17.66 8.32 17.81
N ILE A 119 16.65 8.34 18.70
CA ILE A 119 15.22 8.36 18.34
C ILE A 119 14.90 9.53 17.40
N SER A 120 15.51 10.71 17.60
CA SER A 120 15.23 11.88 16.76
C SER A 120 15.63 11.70 15.29
N LYS A 121 16.50 10.73 14.99
CA LYS A 121 17.06 10.48 13.66
C LYS A 121 16.68 9.13 13.09
N TYR A 122 16.55 8.12 13.95
CA TYR A 122 16.43 6.73 13.54
C TYR A 122 15.11 6.11 13.97
N ARG A 123 14.53 5.31 13.07
CA ARG A 123 13.39 4.42 13.35
C ARG A 123 13.87 2.99 13.48
N HIS A 124 13.20 2.24 14.32
CA HIS A 124 13.41 0.82 14.48
C HIS A 124 12.25 0.09 13.80
N SER A 125 12.51 -0.44 12.60
CA SER A 125 11.65 -1.45 12.01
C SER A 125 12.03 -2.82 12.56
N MET A 126 11.24 -3.83 12.21
CA MET A 126 11.74 -5.21 12.14
C MET A 126 13.04 -5.23 11.35
N THR A 127 13.94 -6.16 11.68
CA THR A 127 15.31 -6.23 11.14
C THR A 127 15.38 -5.70 9.70
N PHE A 128 16.28 -4.76 9.43
CA PHE A 128 16.58 -4.09 8.13
C PHE A 128 16.64 -5.02 6.90
N LYS A 129 16.73 -6.31 7.21
CA LYS A 129 16.76 -7.48 6.39
C LYS A 129 15.43 -7.77 5.66
N ASP A 130 14.29 -7.16 6.04
CA ASP A 130 12.96 -7.58 5.56
C ASP A 130 12.09 -6.46 4.94
N SER A 131 12.51 -5.19 4.96
CA SER A 131 11.77 -4.10 4.31
C SER A 131 12.05 -4.06 2.81
N GLY A 132 11.08 -4.49 2.00
CA GLY A 132 11.03 -4.13 0.58
C GLY A 132 11.07 -2.61 0.39
N VAL A 133 11.42 -2.15 -0.81
CA VAL A 133 11.24 -0.74 -1.17
C VAL A 133 9.84 -0.62 -1.78
N VAL A 134 9.01 0.28 -1.25
CA VAL A 134 7.80 0.71 -1.97
C VAL A 134 8.29 1.51 -3.18
N GLY A 135 8.14 0.93 -4.37
CA GLY A 135 8.57 1.59 -5.61
C GLY A 135 7.54 2.62 -6.07
N TYR A 136 8.01 3.65 -6.78
CA TYR A 136 7.15 4.57 -7.51
C TYR A 136 6.88 4.08 -8.94
N PHE A 137 5.61 3.99 -9.31
CA PHE A 137 5.09 3.47 -10.58
C PHE A 137 4.31 4.52 -11.39
N ASN A 138 4.18 5.75 -10.90
CA ASN A 138 3.58 6.86 -11.62
C ASN A 138 2.10 6.61 -11.99
N LEU A 139 1.34 5.98 -11.08
CA LEU A 139 -0.06 5.65 -11.27
C LEU A 139 -0.96 6.88 -11.33
N ASN A 140 -0.61 7.94 -10.60
CA ASN A 140 -1.42 9.14 -10.42
C ASN A 140 -0.95 10.33 -11.29
N LYS A 141 -0.10 10.09 -12.30
CA LYS A 141 0.61 11.13 -13.07
C LYS A 141 -0.30 12.15 -13.76
N ASP A 142 -1.54 11.76 -14.06
CA ASP A 142 -2.52 12.55 -14.80
C ASP A 142 -3.58 13.16 -13.88
N LEU A 143 -3.47 12.98 -12.56
CA LEU A 143 -4.46 13.43 -11.57
C LEU A 143 -4.03 14.73 -10.89
N ASP A 144 -4.92 15.72 -10.88
CA ASP A 144 -4.75 16.97 -10.13
C ASP A 144 -5.51 16.90 -8.81
N PHE A 145 -4.86 16.39 -7.77
CA PHE A 145 -5.48 16.23 -6.46
C PHE A 145 -5.88 17.55 -5.80
N VAL A 146 -5.20 18.67 -6.11
CA VAL A 146 -5.56 19.99 -5.56
C VAL A 146 -6.86 20.48 -6.21
N GLN A 147 -6.96 20.38 -7.54
CA GLN A 147 -8.19 20.72 -8.24
C GLN A 147 -9.34 19.77 -7.85
N ASN A 148 -9.07 18.47 -7.68
CA ASN A 148 -10.05 17.51 -7.20
C ASN A 148 -10.58 17.90 -5.82
N GLN A 149 -9.70 18.22 -4.87
CA GLN A 149 -10.08 18.65 -3.53
C GLN A 149 -10.97 19.89 -3.56
N ASN A 150 -10.55 20.93 -4.30
CA ASN A 150 -11.33 22.17 -4.44
C ASN A 150 -12.69 21.91 -5.08
N SER A 151 -12.74 21.06 -6.12
CA SER A 151 -13.96 20.73 -6.83
C SER A 151 -14.91 19.88 -5.98
N ASN A 152 -14.38 18.96 -5.17
CA ASN A 152 -15.16 18.18 -4.20
C ASN A 152 -15.81 19.09 -3.16
N ILE A 153 -15.04 19.99 -2.57
CA ILE A 153 -15.54 20.97 -1.59
C ILE A 153 -16.65 21.81 -2.22
N GLN A 154 -16.41 22.40 -3.40
CA GLN A 154 -17.38 23.27 -4.05
C GLN A 154 -18.69 22.53 -4.36
N ARG A 155 -18.62 21.31 -4.91
CA ARG A 155 -19.81 20.51 -5.23
C ARG A 155 -20.70 20.26 -4.01
N VAL A 156 -20.10 19.94 -2.86
CA VAL A 156 -20.86 19.69 -1.63
C VAL A 156 -21.47 20.98 -1.08
N LEU A 157 -20.72 22.09 -1.09
CA LEU A 157 -21.24 23.40 -0.64
C LEU A 157 -22.37 23.92 -1.53
N ASP A 158 -22.26 23.79 -2.85
CA ASP A 158 -23.33 24.15 -3.80
C ASP A 158 -24.62 23.35 -3.55
N TYR A 159 -24.47 22.06 -3.20
CA TYR A 159 -25.60 21.21 -2.85
C TYR A 159 -26.21 21.59 -1.50
N ALA A 160 -25.38 21.89 -0.51
CA ALA A 160 -25.81 22.34 0.81
C ALA A 160 -26.62 23.64 0.71
N GLU A 161 -26.19 24.59 -0.13
CA GLU A 161 -26.93 25.82 -0.41
C GLU A 161 -28.31 25.51 -1.01
N LYS A 162 -28.39 24.64 -2.03
CA LYS A 162 -29.66 24.22 -2.64
C LYS A 162 -30.58 23.49 -1.66
N LYS A 163 -30.04 22.79 -0.66
CA LYS A 163 -30.79 22.12 0.42
C LYS A 163 -31.12 23.03 1.59
N ASN A 164 -30.76 24.31 1.56
CA ASN A 164 -30.90 25.25 2.67
C ASN A 164 -30.21 24.78 3.96
N TRP A 165 -29.10 24.06 3.85
CA TRP A 165 -28.23 23.69 4.97
C TRP A 165 -27.40 24.91 5.43
N LYS A 166 -28.10 25.88 6.03
CA LYS A 166 -27.49 27.13 6.51
C LYS A 166 -26.33 26.81 7.45
N GLN A 167 -25.23 27.53 7.31
CA GLN A 167 -24.01 27.43 8.13
C GLN A 167 -23.10 26.21 7.89
N PHE A 168 -23.46 25.28 6.98
CA PHE A 168 -22.57 24.18 6.63
C PHE A 168 -21.37 24.68 5.82
N THR A 169 -20.21 24.74 6.46
CA THR A 169 -18.96 25.27 5.90
C THR A 169 -17.77 24.46 6.41
N LEU A 170 -16.57 24.65 5.85
CA LEU A 170 -15.37 24.01 6.38
C LEU A 170 -15.09 24.35 7.85
N LYS A 171 -15.53 25.52 8.33
CA LYS A 171 -15.35 25.97 9.72
C LYS A 171 -16.36 25.35 10.68
N SER A 172 -17.46 24.80 10.17
CA SER A 172 -18.50 24.17 10.99
C SER A 172 -18.26 22.66 11.15
N ILE A 173 -17.18 22.12 10.59
CA ILE A 173 -16.86 20.69 10.69
C ILE A 173 -16.42 20.39 12.14
N PRO A 174 -17.06 19.42 12.83
CA PRO A 174 -16.65 18.99 14.15
C PRO A 174 -15.20 18.50 14.17
N THR A 175 -14.43 18.93 15.16
CA THR A 175 -12.98 18.63 15.24
C THR A 175 -12.72 17.14 15.45
N GLU A 176 -13.60 16.46 16.19
CA GLU A 176 -13.55 15.02 16.41
C GLU A 176 -13.63 14.19 15.12
N ILE A 177 -14.33 14.67 14.09
CA ILE A 177 -14.39 14.01 12.78
C ILE A 177 -13.06 14.18 12.04
N ILE A 178 -12.44 15.36 12.14
CA ILE A 178 -11.10 15.63 11.58
C ILE A 178 -10.07 14.74 12.28
N ASP A 179 -10.05 14.76 13.62
CA ASP A 179 -9.15 13.94 14.44
C ASP A 179 -9.30 12.45 14.09
N TRP A 180 -10.54 11.96 13.95
CA TRP A 180 -10.80 10.58 13.54
C TRP A 180 -10.25 10.28 12.14
N LEU A 181 -10.51 11.13 11.14
CA LEU A 181 -9.98 10.98 9.78
C LEU A 181 -8.45 11.03 9.72
N GLU A 182 -7.80 11.72 10.64
CA GLU A 182 -6.34 11.72 10.79
C GLU A 182 -5.80 10.41 11.42
N THR A 183 -6.66 9.58 12.02
CA THR A 183 -6.28 8.31 12.68
C THR A 183 -6.55 7.07 11.84
N VAL A 184 -7.53 7.08 10.92
CA VAL A 184 -7.94 5.89 10.17
C VAL A 184 -6.79 5.22 9.40
N GLN A 185 -6.70 3.90 9.45
CA GLN A 185 -5.66 3.13 8.76
C GLN A 185 -6.23 2.38 7.55
N PRO A 186 -5.43 2.12 6.50
CA PRO A 186 -5.85 1.24 5.44
C PRO A 186 -5.96 -0.20 5.93
N VAL A 187 -7.11 -0.81 5.72
CA VAL A 187 -7.47 -2.18 6.10
C VAL A 187 -7.61 -3.00 4.83
N HIS A 188 -6.77 -4.01 4.69
CA HIS A 188 -6.81 -4.96 3.59
C HIS A 188 -7.29 -6.32 4.08
N ARG A 189 -8.20 -6.93 3.35
CA ARG A 189 -8.69 -8.28 3.62
C ARG A 189 -8.32 -9.22 2.50
N CYS A 190 -7.91 -10.43 2.85
CA CYS A 190 -7.56 -11.45 1.87
C CYS A 190 -7.87 -12.87 2.37
N LYS A 191 -7.92 -13.80 1.41
CA LYS A 191 -8.06 -15.25 1.68
C LYS A 191 -6.72 -15.86 2.05
N LEU A 192 -6.76 -17.05 2.66
CA LEU A 192 -5.59 -17.82 3.08
C LEU A 192 -4.53 -17.95 1.96
N GLU A 193 -4.93 -18.32 0.76
CA GLU A 193 -4.00 -18.56 -0.36
C GLU A 193 -3.30 -17.27 -0.82
N ILE A 194 -4.00 -16.14 -0.73
CA ILE A 194 -3.43 -14.83 -1.02
C ILE A 194 -2.46 -14.45 0.09
N PHE A 195 -2.82 -14.65 1.35
CA PHE A 195 -1.94 -14.37 2.48
C PHE A 195 -0.64 -15.18 2.44
N GLU A 196 -0.71 -16.49 2.19
CA GLU A 196 0.50 -17.31 2.00
C GLU A 196 1.39 -16.77 0.88
N SER A 197 0.77 -16.32 -0.21
CA SER A 197 1.49 -15.73 -1.33
C SER A 197 2.15 -14.39 -0.96
N ILE A 198 1.47 -13.55 -0.17
CA ILE A 198 2.03 -12.29 0.36
C ILE A 198 3.28 -12.57 1.19
N ILE A 199 3.21 -13.55 2.09
CA ILE A 199 4.32 -13.94 2.96
C ILE A 199 5.49 -14.48 2.13
N LEU A 200 5.21 -15.37 1.19
CA LEU A 200 6.21 -15.99 0.33
C LEU A 200 6.91 -14.99 -0.60
N HIS A 201 6.17 -14.07 -1.20
CA HIS A 201 6.75 -13.04 -2.08
C HIS A 201 7.42 -11.89 -1.30
N GLY A 202 7.08 -11.73 -0.02
CA GLY A 202 7.62 -10.69 0.85
C GLY A 202 6.98 -9.31 0.63
N HIS A 203 5.79 -9.26 0.02
CA HIS A 203 5.03 -8.03 -0.19
C HIS A 203 3.56 -8.31 -0.57
N VAL A 204 2.68 -7.39 -0.19
CA VAL A 204 1.32 -7.28 -0.74
C VAL A 204 1.39 -6.73 -2.16
N MET A 205 0.53 -7.24 -3.05
CA MET A 205 0.60 -7.03 -4.50
C MET A 205 -0.73 -6.55 -5.04
N SER A 206 -0.71 -5.68 -6.05
CA SER A 206 -1.89 -5.37 -6.84
C SER A 206 -2.28 -6.54 -7.75
N LEU A 207 -3.54 -6.56 -8.22
CA LEU A 207 -3.99 -7.60 -9.14
C LEU A 207 -3.19 -7.60 -10.45
N ASP A 208 -2.84 -6.43 -10.98
CA ASP A 208 -1.98 -6.31 -12.17
C ASP A 208 -0.61 -6.97 -11.96
N TYR A 209 -0.02 -6.80 -10.77
CA TYR A 209 1.23 -7.47 -10.42
C TYR A 209 1.04 -9.00 -10.37
N MET A 210 -0.04 -9.48 -9.73
CA MET A 210 -0.36 -10.91 -9.66
C MET A 210 -0.59 -11.52 -11.05
N ASP A 211 -1.23 -10.80 -11.98
CA ASP A 211 -1.42 -11.21 -13.37
C ASP A 211 -0.08 -11.41 -14.08
N ASN A 212 0.92 -10.57 -13.80
CA ASN A 212 2.25 -10.68 -14.38
C ASN A 212 3.10 -11.82 -13.79
N LEU A 213 2.71 -12.42 -12.66
CA LEU A 213 3.34 -13.63 -12.14
C LEU A 213 3.13 -14.85 -13.06
N SER A 214 2.26 -14.75 -14.07
CA SER A 214 2.18 -15.72 -15.15
C SER A 214 3.42 -15.76 -16.06
N LYS A 215 4.25 -14.70 -16.05
CA LYS A 215 5.37 -14.50 -16.99
C LYS A 215 6.71 -14.87 -16.33
N PRO A 216 7.45 -15.88 -16.83
CA PRO A 216 8.69 -16.33 -16.19
C PRO A 216 9.76 -15.25 -16.00
N LYS A 217 9.96 -14.38 -16.99
CA LYS A 217 10.92 -13.26 -16.90
C LYS A 217 10.54 -12.26 -15.81
N PHE A 218 9.24 -12.02 -15.62
CA PHE A 218 8.74 -11.13 -14.58
C PHE A 218 8.98 -11.72 -13.19
N VAL A 219 8.65 -13.00 -13.02
CA VAL A 219 8.87 -13.74 -11.77
C VAL A 219 10.35 -13.80 -11.42
N ALA A 220 11.23 -14.02 -12.40
CA ALA A 220 12.68 -13.98 -12.17
C ALA A 220 13.16 -12.62 -11.66
N ASN A 221 12.63 -11.52 -12.19
CA ASN A 221 12.93 -10.18 -11.68
C ASN A 221 12.38 -9.98 -10.26
N SER A 222 11.18 -10.49 -9.96
CA SER A 222 10.60 -10.45 -8.61
C SER A 222 11.48 -11.21 -7.60
N ILE A 223 11.94 -12.42 -7.94
CA ILE A 223 12.84 -13.23 -7.11
C ILE A 223 14.15 -12.48 -6.82
N LEU A 224 14.73 -11.80 -7.82
CA LEU A 224 15.93 -10.99 -7.61
C LEU A 224 15.72 -9.80 -6.65
N GLN A 225 14.48 -9.35 -6.48
CA GLN A 225 14.13 -8.33 -5.49
C GLN A 225 13.83 -8.92 -4.10
N HIS A 226 13.68 -10.24 -3.97
CA HIS A 226 13.41 -10.89 -2.70
C HIS A 226 14.54 -10.62 -1.70
N SER A 227 14.16 -10.39 -0.44
CA SER A 227 15.06 -9.87 0.59
C SER A 227 16.27 -10.78 0.83
N GLN A 228 16.07 -12.10 0.81
CA GLN A 228 17.16 -13.08 0.97
C GLN A 228 18.11 -13.11 -0.24
N ILE A 229 17.61 -12.89 -1.45
CA ILE A 229 18.44 -12.87 -2.67
C ILE A 229 19.26 -11.59 -2.73
N ARG A 230 18.67 -10.44 -2.38
CA ARG A 230 19.36 -9.15 -2.34
C ARG A 230 20.52 -9.10 -1.33
N ARG A 231 20.58 -10.03 -0.36
CA ARG A 231 21.69 -10.15 0.61
C ARG A 231 22.95 -10.77 -0.01
N ILE A 232 22.83 -11.45 -1.14
CA ILE A 232 23.95 -12.09 -1.82
C ILE A 232 24.83 -10.99 -2.43
N GLU A 233 25.95 -10.69 -1.78
CA GLU A 233 26.80 -9.54 -2.14
C GLU A 233 27.29 -9.56 -3.59
N ARG A 234 27.56 -10.75 -4.12
CA ARG A 234 28.05 -10.94 -5.49
C ARG A 234 27.04 -10.47 -6.53
N LEU A 235 25.74 -10.49 -6.24
CA LEU A 235 24.70 -9.99 -7.13
C LEU A 235 24.72 -8.46 -7.28
N LYS A 236 25.53 -7.73 -6.49
CA LYS A 236 25.80 -6.30 -6.75
C LYS A 236 26.68 -6.08 -7.98
N ILE A 237 27.36 -7.11 -8.48
CA ILE A 237 28.16 -7.08 -9.70
C ILE A 237 27.23 -7.39 -10.88
N SER A 238 27.11 -6.47 -11.83
CA SER A 238 26.16 -6.57 -12.96
C SER A 238 26.21 -7.93 -13.65
N GLN A 239 27.41 -8.39 -14.03
CA GLN A 239 27.58 -9.68 -14.72
C GLN A 239 27.07 -10.88 -13.90
N CYS A 240 27.25 -10.86 -12.58
CA CYS A 240 26.77 -11.93 -11.70
C CYS A 240 25.24 -11.86 -11.54
N ALA A 241 24.68 -10.66 -11.40
CA ALA A 241 23.23 -10.44 -11.42
C ALA A 241 22.58 -10.89 -12.73
N ASP A 242 23.24 -10.67 -13.87
CA ASP A 242 22.75 -11.09 -15.19
C ASP A 242 22.74 -12.63 -15.30
N ASN A 243 23.82 -13.28 -14.89
CA ASN A 243 23.89 -14.74 -14.84
C ASN A 243 22.85 -15.34 -13.87
N ALA A 244 22.61 -14.69 -12.72
CA ALA A 244 21.55 -15.08 -11.80
C ALA A 244 20.18 -14.95 -12.44
N ARG A 245 19.89 -13.84 -13.12
CA ARG A 245 18.63 -13.63 -13.83
C ARG A 245 18.39 -14.70 -14.88
N GLU A 246 19.40 -15.06 -15.66
CA GLU A 246 19.29 -16.10 -16.68
C GLU A 246 19.03 -17.49 -16.08
N TYR A 247 19.76 -17.86 -15.01
CA TYR A 247 19.55 -19.11 -14.29
C TYR A 247 18.13 -19.20 -13.71
N ILE A 248 17.72 -18.16 -12.97
CA ILE A 248 16.40 -18.09 -12.34
C ILE A 248 15.30 -18.17 -13.42
N THR A 249 15.43 -17.41 -14.52
CA THR A 249 14.44 -17.44 -15.62
C THR A 249 14.31 -18.84 -16.22
N ALA A 250 15.43 -19.53 -16.45
CA ALA A 250 15.42 -20.90 -16.97
C ALA A 250 14.74 -21.87 -16.01
N LEU A 251 15.03 -21.76 -14.71
CA LEU A 251 14.45 -22.61 -13.67
C LEU A 251 12.95 -22.35 -13.46
N VAL A 252 12.51 -21.08 -13.40
CA VAL A 252 11.08 -20.72 -13.33
C VAL A 252 10.32 -21.30 -14.52
N SER A 253 10.89 -21.16 -15.71
CA SER A 253 10.21 -21.62 -16.92
C SER A 253 10.08 -23.15 -16.96
N ASP A 254 11.09 -23.89 -16.47
CA ASP A 254 11.02 -25.35 -16.30
C ASP A 254 9.93 -25.77 -15.31
N ILE A 255 9.82 -25.09 -14.16
CA ILE A 255 8.76 -25.32 -13.18
C ILE A 255 7.38 -25.06 -13.81
N TYR A 256 7.24 -23.94 -14.53
CA TYR A 256 5.98 -23.55 -15.16
C TYR A 256 5.56 -24.52 -16.26
N GLU A 257 6.51 -25.00 -17.05
CA GLU A 257 6.24 -25.98 -18.10
C GLU A 257 5.83 -27.34 -17.52
N LYS A 258 6.54 -27.83 -16.50
CA LYS A 258 6.21 -29.08 -15.80
C LYS A 258 4.84 -29.04 -15.14
N ALA A 259 4.43 -27.87 -14.64
CA ALA A 259 3.08 -27.64 -14.11
C ALA A 259 2.00 -27.43 -15.21
N GLY A 260 2.37 -27.45 -16.49
CA GLY A 260 1.47 -27.17 -17.61
C GLY A 260 0.96 -25.72 -17.65
N PHE A 261 1.59 -24.82 -16.90
CA PHE A 261 1.14 -23.45 -16.68
C PHE A 261 1.39 -22.56 -17.91
N LEU A 262 2.50 -22.76 -18.64
CA LEU A 262 2.79 -22.02 -19.88
C LEU A 262 1.77 -22.28 -20.99
N LYS A 263 1.26 -23.52 -21.11
CA LYS A 263 0.25 -23.89 -22.12
C LYS A 263 -1.09 -23.16 -21.90
N ARG A 264 -1.41 -22.75 -20.67
CA ARG A 264 -2.65 -22.04 -20.32
C ARG A 264 -2.63 -20.54 -20.66
N TYR A 265 -1.44 -19.93 -20.75
CA TYR A 265 -1.27 -18.48 -21.02
C TYR A 265 -0.70 -18.17 -22.42
N ALA A 266 -0.44 -19.19 -23.23
CA ALA A 266 0.03 -19.05 -24.62
C ALA A 266 -1.00 -18.40 -25.57
N GLY A 267 -2.23 -18.10 -25.11
CA GLY A 267 -3.23 -17.36 -25.88
C GLY A 267 -2.90 -15.86 -26.08
N ASP A 268 -1.93 -15.32 -25.32
CA ASP A 268 -1.64 -13.87 -25.27
C ASP A 268 -0.17 -13.51 -25.62
N VAL A 269 0.63 -14.49 -26.07
CA VAL A 269 2.04 -14.27 -26.44
C VAL A 269 2.26 -14.70 -27.87
N THR A 270 2.71 -13.77 -28.72
CA THR A 270 3.16 -13.96 -30.11
C THR A 270 4.42 -14.83 -30.24
N GLU A 271 4.79 -15.58 -29.20
CA GLU A 271 5.79 -16.64 -29.29
C GLU A 271 5.05 -17.95 -29.56
N SER A 272 5.05 -18.34 -30.83
CA SER A 272 4.62 -19.62 -31.34
C SER A 272 5.22 -20.77 -30.51
N PHE A 273 4.48 -21.26 -29.52
CA PHE A 273 4.72 -22.58 -28.93
C PHE A 273 4.19 -23.61 -29.91
N THR A 274 4.99 -23.90 -30.94
CA THR A 274 4.70 -24.98 -31.87
C THR A 274 4.52 -26.29 -31.10
N THR A 275 3.39 -26.94 -31.33
CA THR A 275 3.13 -28.31 -30.90
C THR A 275 4.06 -29.24 -31.68
N HIS A 276 5.26 -29.49 -31.16
CA HIS A 276 6.19 -30.48 -31.72
C HIS A 276 6.09 -31.82 -30.99
N ALA A 277 6.32 -32.87 -31.76
CA ALA A 277 6.10 -34.28 -31.45
C ALA A 277 7.12 -34.93 -30.48
N ASP A 278 7.86 -34.15 -29.67
CA ASP A 278 8.74 -34.73 -28.65
C ASP A 278 8.95 -33.79 -27.44
N ASP A 279 7.96 -33.76 -26.55
CA ASP A 279 8.04 -33.02 -25.28
C ASP A 279 9.24 -33.50 -24.41
N ASN A 280 9.72 -34.74 -24.58
CA ASN A 280 10.85 -35.28 -23.80
C ASN A 280 12.20 -34.68 -24.24
N ALA A 281 12.43 -34.53 -25.54
CA ALA A 281 13.65 -33.90 -26.06
C ALA A 281 13.77 -32.44 -25.59
N ARG A 282 12.66 -31.68 -25.61
CA ARG A 282 12.62 -30.28 -25.13
C ARG A 282 12.95 -30.19 -23.65
N LEU A 283 12.41 -31.08 -22.82
CA LEU A 283 12.69 -31.13 -21.38
C LEU A 283 14.16 -31.48 -21.10
N ALA A 284 14.76 -32.39 -21.88
CA ALA A 284 16.16 -32.77 -21.74
C ALA A 284 17.12 -31.62 -22.09
N ASP A 285 16.87 -30.91 -23.20
CA ASP A 285 17.64 -29.73 -23.60
C ASP A 285 17.55 -28.61 -22.55
N ARG A 286 16.36 -28.41 -21.97
CA ARG A 286 16.18 -27.42 -20.90
C ARG A 286 16.93 -27.80 -19.62
N ALA A 287 16.90 -29.06 -19.22
CA ALA A 287 17.67 -29.54 -18.07
C ALA A 287 19.18 -29.33 -18.28
N LYS A 288 19.67 -29.49 -19.51
CA LYS A 288 21.06 -29.20 -19.88
C LYS A 288 21.36 -27.70 -19.78
N LEU A 289 20.47 -26.84 -20.27
CA LEU A 289 20.59 -25.38 -20.17
C LEU A 289 20.63 -24.91 -18.71
N ILE A 290 19.73 -25.43 -17.86
CA ILE A 290 19.70 -25.08 -16.42
C ILE A 290 21.03 -25.46 -15.76
N LYS A 291 21.51 -26.68 -15.98
CA LYS A 291 22.82 -27.12 -15.46
C LYS A 291 23.98 -26.25 -15.95
N GLN A 292 23.95 -25.80 -17.20
CA GLN A 292 24.96 -24.90 -17.74
C GLN A 292 24.94 -23.54 -17.04
N LYS A 293 23.75 -22.93 -16.90
CA LYS A 293 23.57 -21.63 -16.23
C LYS A 293 23.90 -21.71 -14.73
N GLU A 294 23.54 -22.82 -14.08
CA GLU A 294 23.88 -23.09 -12.69
C GLU A 294 25.39 -23.13 -12.45
N ARG A 295 26.13 -23.84 -13.31
CA ARG A 295 27.60 -23.90 -13.23
C ARG A 295 28.23 -22.52 -13.43
N ALA A 296 27.74 -21.76 -14.39
CA ALA A 296 28.23 -20.41 -14.68
C ALA A 296 28.00 -19.45 -13.49
N LEU A 297 26.83 -19.52 -12.86
CA LEU A 297 26.51 -18.71 -11.68
C LEU A 297 27.30 -19.17 -10.45
N SER A 298 27.36 -20.48 -10.20
CA SER A 298 28.07 -21.06 -9.05
C SER A 298 29.55 -20.68 -9.05
N ALA A 299 30.18 -20.59 -10.23
CA ALA A 299 31.57 -20.16 -10.36
C ALA A 299 31.82 -18.69 -9.94
N GLN A 300 30.77 -17.87 -9.83
CA GLN A 300 30.86 -16.45 -9.45
C GLN A 300 30.40 -16.16 -8.02
N LEU A 301 29.64 -17.09 -7.41
CA LEU A 301 29.18 -16.98 -6.03
C LEU A 301 30.31 -17.31 -5.05
N LYS A 302 30.19 -16.80 -3.81
CA LYS A 302 31.23 -17.01 -2.78
C LYS A 302 31.14 -18.41 -2.16
N ASN A 303 29.95 -18.95 -2.03
CA ASN A 303 29.69 -20.21 -1.34
C ASN A 303 28.49 -20.94 -1.99
N GLN A 304 28.32 -22.20 -1.60
CA GLN A 304 27.21 -23.04 -2.08
C GLN A 304 25.86 -22.65 -1.43
N GLU A 305 25.89 -22.02 -0.26
CA GLU A 305 24.70 -21.55 0.45
C GLU A 305 23.95 -20.44 -0.31
N ASP A 306 24.66 -19.50 -0.93
CA ASP A 306 24.09 -18.47 -1.80
C ASP A 306 23.37 -19.12 -2.99
N MET A 307 23.99 -20.15 -3.59
CA MET A 307 23.42 -20.89 -4.71
C MET A 307 22.16 -21.65 -4.29
N GLU A 308 22.21 -22.31 -3.12
CA GLU A 308 21.06 -23.01 -2.56
C GLU A 308 19.90 -22.05 -2.26
N THR A 309 20.22 -20.89 -1.68
CA THR A 309 19.23 -19.84 -1.38
C THR A 309 18.52 -19.38 -2.66
N ILE A 310 19.28 -19.15 -3.74
CA ILE A 310 18.70 -18.81 -5.05
C ILE A 310 17.80 -19.93 -5.56
N ARG A 311 18.26 -21.18 -5.51
CA ARG A 311 17.49 -22.34 -6.01
C ARG A 311 16.18 -22.53 -5.24
N VAL A 312 16.25 -22.58 -3.91
CA VAL A 312 15.10 -22.79 -3.02
C VAL A 312 14.09 -21.67 -3.21
N LYS A 313 14.50 -20.40 -3.13
CA LYS A 313 13.57 -19.27 -3.32
C LYS A 313 13.00 -19.18 -4.72
N THR A 314 13.77 -19.56 -5.73
CA THR A 314 13.22 -19.65 -7.10
C THR A 314 12.11 -20.69 -7.18
N LYS A 315 12.31 -21.86 -6.57
CA LYS A 315 11.31 -22.92 -6.57
C LYS A 315 10.05 -22.51 -5.81
N GLU A 316 10.21 -22.05 -4.57
CA GLU A 316 9.08 -21.66 -3.72
C GLU A 316 8.25 -20.55 -4.39
N ILE A 317 8.89 -19.46 -4.83
CA ILE A 317 8.20 -18.31 -5.45
C ILE A 317 7.52 -18.71 -6.78
N ALA A 318 8.15 -19.57 -7.58
CA ALA A 318 7.53 -20.07 -8.82
C ALA A 318 6.30 -20.95 -8.53
N GLU A 319 6.39 -21.88 -7.59
CA GLU A 319 5.27 -22.73 -7.19
C GLU A 319 4.13 -21.91 -6.56
N GLY A 320 4.46 -20.94 -5.71
CA GLY A 320 3.52 -19.96 -5.16
C GLY A 320 2.83 -19.12 -6.23
N SER A 321 3.59 -18.64 -7.22
CA SER A 321 3.05 -17.88 -8.36
C SER A 321 2.04 -18.68 -9.18
N ILE A 322 2.28 -19.99 -9.38
CA ILE A 322 1.33 -20.92 -10.02
C ILE A 322 0.08 -21.10 -9.16
N LYS A 323 0.24 -21.36 -7.85
CA LYS A 323 -0.87 -21.55 -6.91
C LYS A 323 -1.77 -20.31 -6.88
N LEU A 324 -1.18 -19.13 -6.81
CA LEU A 324 -1.88 -17.85 -6.79
C LEU A 324 -2.65 -17.59 -8.10
N ASN A 325 -2.01 -17.79 -9.25
CA ASN A 325 -2.70 -17.60 -10.54
C ASN A 325 -3.81 -18.64 -10.79
N SER A 326 -3.70 -19.82 -10.19
CA SER A 326 -4.74 -20.86 -10.28
C SER A 326 -5.92 -20.59 -9.33
N ASN A 327 -5.71 -19.80 -8.27
CA ASN A 327 -6.72 -19.45 -7.26
C ASN A 327 -6.82 -17.93 -7.11
N LYS A 328 -6.99 -17.21 -8.23
CA LYS A 328 -7.11 -15.75 -8.17
C LYS A 328 -8.34 -15.37 -7.36
N SER A 329 -8.12 -14.58 -6.33
CA SER A 329 -9.17 -13.86 -5.61
C SER A 329 -8.75 -12.41 -5.45
N GLY A 330 -9.72 -11.51 -5.44
CA GLY A 330 -9.48 -10.07 -5.44
C GLY A 330 -10.41 -9.34 -6.40
N ILE A 331 -10.26 -8.01 -6.43
CA ILE A 331 -11.02 -7.10 -7.27
C ILE A 331 -10.58 -7.30 -8.74
N GLY A 332 -11.23 -8.24 -9.42
CA GLY A 332 -10.98 -8.65 -10.80
C GLY A 332 -12.15 -8.38 -11.73
N TYR A 333 -13.00 -7.41 -11.36
CA TYR A 333 -14.09 -6.99 -12.21
C TYR A 333 -13.52 -6.25 -13.42
N SER A 334 -14.11 -6.44 -14.60
CA SER A 334 -13.57 -5.87 -15.84
C SER A 334 -13.47 -4.34 -15.81
N VAL A 335 -14.28 -3.69 -14.96
CA VAL A 335 -14.29 -2.26 -14.71
C VAL A 335 -13.03 -1.78 -13.99
N ASP A 336 -12.39 -2.61 -13.16
CA ASP A 336 -11.18 -2.22 -12.42
C ASP A 336 -10.00 -1.95 -13.36
N LYS A 337 -9.90 -2.72 -14.44
CA LYS A 337 -8.92 -2.49 -15.50
C LYS A 337 -9.15 -1.17 -16.23
N LYS A 338 -10.41 -0.75 -16.38
CA LYS A 338 -10.80 0.51 -17.02
C LYS A 338 -10.51 1.71 -16.13
N LEU A 339 -10.81 1.58 -14.83
CA LEU A 339 -10.52 2.61 -13.82
C LEU A 339 -9.04 2.69 -13.46
N GLY A 340 -8.29 1.61 -13.71
CA GLY A 340 -6.89 1.46 -13.32
C GLY A 340 -6.68 1.02 -11.86
N THR A 341 -7.76 0.75 -11.12
CA THR A 341 -7.73 0.34 -9.71
C THR A 341 -7.05 -1.02 -9.53
N ASN A 342 -7.08 -1.88 -10.56
CA ASN A 342 -6.38 -3.17 -10.57
C ASN A 342 -4.85 -3.03 -10.43
N LYS A 343 -4.28 -1.85 -10.70
CA LYS A 343 -2.85 -1.56 -10.58
C LYS A 343 -2.44 -1.22 -9.15
N ALA A 344 -3.39 -0.87 -8.29
CA ALA A 344 -3.20 -0.53 -6.89
C ALA A 344 -3.50 -1.73 -5.98
N VAL A 345 -2.93 -1.74 -4.78
CA VAL A 345 -3.43 -2.62 -3.70
C VAL A 345 -4.69 -1.98 -3.14
N PHE A 346 -5.80 -2.70 -3.20
CA PHE A 346 -7.08 -2.26 -2.64
C PHE A 346 -7.06 -2.32 -1.12
N SER A 347 -7.63 -1.33 -0.46
CA SER A 347 -7.90 -1.32 0.97
C SER A 347 -9.12 -0.45 1.27
N ILE A 348 -9.68 -0.59 2.46
CA ILE A 348 -10.68 0.34 2.99
C ILE A 348 -10.03 1.18 4.07
N LEU A 349 -10.29 2.48 4.07
CA LEU A 349 -9.69 3.38 5.04
C LEU A 349 -10.54 3.42 6.31
N GLY A 350 -10.21 2.57 7.29
CA GLY A 350 -10.93 2.40 8.54
C GLY A 350 -11.61 1.02 8.68
N PRO A 351 -12.29 0.77 9.81
CA PRO A 351 -12.96 -0.50 10.07
C PRO A 351 -14.07 -0.78 9.06
N HIS A 352 -14.27 -2.04 8.69
CA HIS A 352 -15.32 -2.42 7.75
C HIS A 352 -15.76 -3.88 7.88
N THR A 353 -16.97 -4.16 7.41
CA THR A 353 -17.68 -5.45 7.51
C THR A 353 -17.56 -6.32 6.24
N GLY A 354 -16.64 -5.95 5.33
CA GLY A 354 -16.44 -6.58 4.01
C GLY A 354 -15.82 -7.98 4.06
N HIS A 355 -16.48 -8.92 4.73
CA HIS A 355 -16.04 -10.29 4.95
C HIS A 355 -15.88 -11.10 3.66
N HIS A 356 -16.59 -10.74 2.58
CA HIS A 356 -16.45 -11.37 1.27
C HIS A 356 -15.06 -11.21 0.64
N TYR A 357 -14.24 -10.28 1.14
CA TYR A 357 -12.83 -10.13 0.73
C TYR A 357 -11.88 -11.14 1.42
N GLY A 358 -12.31 -11.76 2.51
CA GLY A 358 -11.55 -12.76 3.26
C GLY A 358 -11.40 -12.42 4.74
N ASP A 359 -10.95 -13.42 5.51
CA ASP A 359 -10.89 -13.36 6.96
C ASP A 359 -9.48 -13.08 7.50
N VAL A 360 -8.45 -13.05 6.65
CA VAL A 360 -7.15 -12.49 7.05
C VAL A 360 -7.21 -10.98 6.88
N VAL A 361 -7.08 -10.24 7.98
CA VAL A 361 -7.16 -8.77 7.99
C VAL A 361 -5.77 -8.20 8.26
N LEU A 362 -5.25 -7.44 7.31
CA LEU A 362 -3.99 -6.72 7.39
C LEU A 362 -4.29 -5.24 7.62
N ILE A 363 -3.79 -4.69 8.72
CA ILE A 363 -3.83 -3.26 8.99
C ILE A 363 -2.50 -2.68 8.54
N PHE A 364 -2.55 -1.73 7.61
CA PHE A 364 -1.35 -1.05 7.16
C PHE A 364 -1.07 0.20 7.99
N LYS A 365 0.21 0.43 8.20
CA LYS A 365 0.79 1.69 8.64
C LYS A 365 0.25 2.85 7.80
N ARG A 366 -0.35 3.85 8.45
CA ARG A 366 -1.02 4.99 7.78
C ARG A 366 -0.10 5.72 6.80
N GLU A 367 1.21 5.71 7.04
CA GLU A 367 2.24 6.34 6.23
C GLU A 367 2.22 5.93 4.77
N ILE A 368 1.67 4.74 4.44
CA ILE A 368 1.55 4.27 3.06
C ILE A 368 0.63 5.17 2.23
N LEU A 369 -0.32 5.86 2.85
CA LEU A 369 -1.24 6.78 2.19
C LEU A 369 -0.56 8.03 1.63
N HIS A 370 0.61 8.39 2.17
CA HIS A 370 1.41 9.52 1.66
C HIS A 370 2.31 9.12 0.49
N HIS A 371 2.26 7.85 0.04
CA HIS A 371 2.96 7.45 -1.16
C HIS A 371 2.38 8.18 -2.39
N PRO A 372 3.20 8.61 -3.37
CA PRO A 372 2.70 9.30 -4.57
C PRO A 372 1.73 8.49 -5.43
N ASP A 373 1.85 7.15 -5.41
CA ASP A 373 0.89 6.25 -6.07
C ASP A 373 -0.34 5.91 -5.21
N ALA A 374 -0.39 6.37 -3.96
CA ALA A 374 -1.57 6.20 -3.13
C ALA A 374 -2.60 7.29 -3.40
N ASN A 375 -3.88 6.95 -3.39
CA ASN A 375 -5.01 7.88 -3.38
C ASN A 375 -6.23 7.19 -2.71
N PHE A 376 -7.33 7.90 -2.55
CA PHE A 376 -8.57 7.31 -2.07
C PHE A 376 -9.81 8.00 -2.65
N SER A 377 -10.93 7.28 -2.65
CA SER A 377 -12.27 7.77 -2.99
C SER A 377 -13.22 7.56 -1.82
N LEU A 378 -14.23 8.42 -1.69
CA LEU A 378 -15.20 8.38 -0.57
C LEU A 378 -16.13 7.14 -0.56
N GLN A 379 -15.98 6.28 -1.56
CA GLN A 379 -16.75 5.07 -1.85
C GLN A 379 -15.96 4.23 -2.86
N ALA A 380 -16.41 3.01 -3.14
CA ALA A 380 -15.76 2.16 -4.14
C ALA A 380 -15.79 2.77 -5.54
N ALA A 381 -14.69 2.67 -6.28
CA ALA A 381 -14.55 3.19 -7.64
C ALA A 381 -15.51 2.50 -8.63
N THR A 382 -15.90 1.26 -8.35
CA THR A 382 -16.92 0.54 -9.14
C THR A 382 -18.31 1.17 -9.04
N SER A 383 -18.60 1.97 -7.98
CA SER A 383 -19.87 2.68 -7.80
C SER A 383 -20.15 3.73 -8.90
N TYR A 384 -19.11 4.26 -9.54
CA TYR A 384 -19.24 5.20 -10.65
C TYR A 384 -19.81 4.52 -11.90
N PHE A 385 -19.51 3.24 -12.09
CA PHE A 385 -20.01 2.45 -13.21
C PHE A 385 -21.42 1.94 -12.98
N SER A 386 -21.71 1.39 -11.80
CA SER A 386 -23.06 0.95 -11.43
C SER A 386 -24.05 2.12 -11.38
N GLY A 387 -23.56 3.33 -11.11
CA GLY A 387 -24.38 4.53 -10.94
C GLY A 387 -24.85 4.74 -9.51
N ASN A 388 -24.53 3.82 -8.60
CA ASN A 388 -24.79 3.95 -7.17
C ASN A 388 -24.16 5.22 -6.59
N CYS A 389 -23.06 5.70 -7.18
CA CYS A 389 -22.42 6.95 -6.78
C CYS A 389 -23.37 8.15 -6.79
N TYR A 390 -24.30 8.22 -7.75
CA TYR A 390 -25.23 9.35 -7.90
C TYR A 390 -26.36 9.29 -6.86
N GLU A 391 -26.70 8.10 -6.38
CA GLU A 391 -27.65 7.90 -5.29
C GLU A 391 -27.02 8.31 -3.95
N TRP A 392 -25.80 7.86 -3.68
CA TRP A 392 -25.12 8.12 -2.41
C TRP A 392 -24.59 9.56 -2.31
N ARG A 393 -24.26 10.18 -3.45
CA ARG A 393 -23.66 11.52 -3.56
C ARG A 393 -24.47 12.38 -4.55
N PRO A 394 -25.68 12.84 -4.15
CA PRO A 394 -26.61 13.55 -5.04
C PRO A 394 -26.09 14.90 -5.57
N TRP A 395 -25.00 15.44 -5.02
CA TRP A 395 -24.30 16.60 -5.58
C TRP A 395 -23.56 16.32 -6.89
N PHE A 396 -23.45 15.05 -7.31
CA PHE A 396 -23.05 14.71 -8.68
C PHE A 396 -24.15 14.92 -9.71
N GLY A 397 -25.35 15.30 -9.28
CA GLY A 397 -26.53 15.46 -10.12
C GLY A 397 -27.48 14.27 -10.02
N THR A 398 -28.67 14.43 -10.58
CA THR A 398 -29.68 13.38 -10.61
C THR A 398 -29.39 12.36 -11.70
N ALA A 399 -29.68 11.10 -11.42
CA ALA A 399 -29.80 10.05 -12.41
C ALA A 399 -30.62 10.51 -13.65
N PRO A 400 -30.34 10.00 -14.86
CA PRO A 400 -29.58 8.78 -15.10
C PRO A 400 -28.08 8.99 -15.01
N ASN A 401 -27.42 8.00 -14.40
CA ASN A 401 -26.02 7.68 -14.66
C ASN A 401 -25.72 7.98 -16.14
N PRO A 402 -24.69 8.77 -16.50
CA PRO A 402 -24.40 9.11 -17.87
C PRO A 402 -24.37 7.90 -18.81
N LYS A 403 -24.19 6.65 -18.30
CA LYS A 403 -24.00 5.40 -19.06
C LYS A 403 -22.86 5.49 -20.08
N VAL A 404 -22.17 6.62 -20.13
CA VAL A 404 -20.99 6.90 -20.94
C VAL A 404 -19.79 6.62 -20.05
N GLU A 405 -19.15 5.50 -20.32
CA GLU A 405 -17.99 4.98 -19.61
C GLU A 405 -16.88 6.04 -19.40
N SER A 406 -16.54 6.81 -20.43
CA SER A 406 -15.49 7.84 -20.33
C SER A 406 -15.82 8.92 -19.31
N THR A 407 -17.09 9.29 -19.17
CA THR A 407 -17.54 10.29 -18.18
C THR A 407 -17.51 9.72 -16.76
N GLN A 408 -17.82 8.43 -16.60
CA GLN A 408 -17.76 7.75 -15.29
C GLN A 408 -16.31 7.61 -14.80
N ILE A 409 -15.39 7.22 -15.69
CA ILE A 409 -13.95 7.14 -15.40
C ILE A 409 -13.42 8.52 -15.03
N ASP A 410 -13.71 9.54 -15.85
CA ASP A 410 -13.28 10.91 -15.62
C ASP A 410 -13.80 11.46 -14.28
N LEU A 411 -15.07 11.19 -13.94
CA LEU A 411 -15.63 11.58 -12.64
C LEU A 411 -14.94 10.87 -11.48
N CYS A 412 -14.67 9.56 -11.59
CA CYS A 412 -13.91 8.83 -10.57
C CYS A 412 -12.53 9.45 -10.35
N HIS A 413 -11.78 9.72 -11.43
CA HIS A 413 -10.45 10.32 -11.35
C HIS A 413 -10.47 11.75 -10.81
N LYS A 414 -11.49 12.55 -11.14
CA LYS A 414 -11.66 13.95 -10.70
C LYS A 414 -12.17 14.11 -9.26
N THR A 415 -12.44 13.00 -8.58
CA THR A 415 -12.98 13.00 -7.21
C THR A 415 -12.08 12.30 -6.22
N ASN A 416 -11.05 11.59 -6.69
CA ASN A 416 -10.01 11.02 -5.84
C ASN A 416 -9.27 12.11 -5.07
N LEU A 417 -9.03 11.84 -3.80
CA LEU A 417 -8.25 12.67 -2.88
C LEU A 417 -6.93 11.97 -2.54
N GLN A 418 -6.00 12.73 -1.96
CA GLN A 418 -4.69 12.21 -1.60
C GLN A 418 -4.19 12.86 -0.28
N PRO A 419 -3.78 12.08 0.75
CA PRO A 419 -3.47 12.62 2.09
C PRO A 419 -2.26 13.52 2.25
N SER A 420 -1.44 13.69 1.22
CA SER A 420 -0.37 14.69 1.19
C SER A 420 -0.77 15.99 0.49
N VAL A 421 -2.02 16.15 0.07
CA VAL A 421 -2.60 17.48 -0.19
C VAL A 421 -3.11 18.06 1.13
N PRO A 422 -2.58 19.20 1.61
CA PRO A 422 -3.06 19.81 2.85
C PRO A 422 -4.55 20.13 2.81
N GLY A 423 -5.28 19.81 3.88
CA GLY A 423 -6.71 20.03 3.99
C GLY A 423 -7.59 18.91 3.40
N TYR A 424 -7.00 17.78 2.99
CA TYR A 424 -7.77 16.62 2.52
C TYR A 424 -8.74 16.12 3.59
N GLU A 425 -8.39 16.23 4.87
CA GLU A 425 -9.20 15.86 6.02
C GLU A 425 -10.50 16.68 6.08
N TYR A 426 -10.43 17.97 5.77
CA TYR A 426 -11.61 18.84 5.70
C TYR A 426 -12.49 18.51 4.50
N ALA A 427 -11.90 18.24 3.33
CA ALA A 427 -12.67 17.84 2.15
C ALA A 427 -13.37 16.49 2.37
N THR A 428 -12.68 15.54 3.00
CA THR A 428 -13.20 14.22 3.34
C THR A 428 -14.31 14.32 4.38
N ALA A 429 -14.10 15.10 5.46
CA ALA A 429 -15.10 15.31 6.50
C ALA A 429 -16.36 15.99 5.98
N LEU A 430 -16.21 17.05 5.18
CA LEU A 430 -17.33 17.75 4.56
C LEU A 430 -18.20 16.77 3.75
N GLU A 431 -17.55 15.92 2.96
CA GLU A 431 -18.26 14.96 2.12
C GLU A 431 -18.91 13.83 2.94
N LEU A 432 -18.22 13.29 3.95
CA LEU A 432 -18.79 12.28 4.85
C LEU A 432 -19.99 12.80 5.63
N ILE A 433 -19.94 14.03 6.13
CA ILE A 433 -21.07 14.67 6.82
C ILE A 433 -22.25 14.80 5.86
N ALA A 434 -22.01 15.21 4.61
CA ALA A 434 -23.06 15.33 3.61
C ALA A 434 -23.67 13.96 3.22
N ILE A 435 -22.85 12.91 3.06
CA ILE A 435 -23.30 11.54 2.79
C ILE A 435 -24.17 11.05 3.96
N THR A 436 -23.70 11.23 5.18
CA THR A 436 -24.39 10.78 6.40
C THR A 436 -25.70 11.54 6.60
N SER A 437 -25.69 12.87 6.43
CA SER A 437 -26.88 13.72 6.44
C SER A 437 -27.92 13.22 5.43
N HIS A 438 -27.48 12.92 4.20
CA HIS A 438 -28.36 12.43 3.14
C HIS A 438 -28.96 11.06 3.48
N LYS A 439 -28.13 10.08 3.89
CA LYS A 439 -28.55 8.72 4.22
C LYS A 439 -29.50 8.66 5.41
N MET A 440 -29.26 9.47 6.44
CA MET A 440 -30.05 9.50 7.68
C MET A 440 -31.22 10.49 7.63
N ASN A 441 -31.39 11.23 6.53
CA ASN A 441 -32.37 12.32 6.40
C ASN A 441 -32.26 13.35 7.54
N LYS A 442 -31.03 13.78 7.85
CA LYS A 442 -30.69 14.74 8.90
C LYS A 442 -30.01 15.98 8.30
N THR A 443 -29.97 17.06 9.07
CA THR A 443 -29.18 18.24 8.70
C THR A 443 -27.71 18.06 9.08
N PRO A 444 -26.75 18.69 8.38
CA PRO A 444 -25.33 18.60 8.72
C PRO A 444 -24.99 19.01 10.15
N ALA A 445 -25.75 19.94 10.73
CA ALA A 445 -25.55 20.39 12.12
C ALA A 445 -25.87 19.30 13.16
N GLU A 446 -26.64 18.28 12.78
CA GLU A 446 -26.94 17.13 13.64
C GLU A 446 -25.89 16.01 13.52
N ILE A 447 -24.95 16.09 12.58
CA ILE A 447 -23.98 15.04 12.31
C ILE A 447 -22.71 15.28 13.14
N ASP A 448 -22.54 14.44 14.15
CA ASP A 448 -21.34 14.27 14.97
C ASP A 448 -20.59 13.01 14.52
N LEU A 449 -19.44 12.73 15.17
CA LEU A 449 -18.64 11.53 14.89
C LEU A 449 -19.46 10.25 15.10
N ASP A 450 -20.27 10.16 16.15
CA ASP A 450 -21.06 8.97 16.45
C ASP A 450 -22.02 8.61 15.31
N LYS A 451 -22.69 9.60 14.70
CA LYS A 451 -23.56 9.35 13.54
C LYS A 451 -22.77 8.97 12.29
N VAL A 452 -21.58 9.53 12.09
CA VAL A 452 -20.69 9.09 11.01
C VAL A 452 -20.32 7.62 11.19
N ILE A 453 -19.91 7.21 12.39
CA ILE A 453 -19.55 5.83 12.71
C ILE A 453 -20.77 4.89 12.63
N GLN A 454 -21.92 5.27 13.17
CA GLN A 454 -23.15 4.50 13.06
C GLN A 454 -23.52 4.22 11.61
N ARG A 455 -23.49 5.25 10.75
CA ARG A 455 -23.72 5.08 9.31
C ARG A 455 -22.61 4.23 8.68
N TRP A 456 -21.36 4.43 9.06
CA TRP A 456 -20.21 3.69 8.50
C TRP A 456 -20.31 2.18 8.74
N LEU A 457 -20.77 1.77 9.91
CA LEU A 457 -20.86 0.35 10.30
C LEU A 457 -22.07 -0.38 9.73
N THR A 458 -23.11 0.36 9.34
CA THR A 458 -24.37 -0.20 8.83
C THR A 458 -24.43 -0.29 7.30
N VAL A 459 -23.48 0.31 6.59
CA VAL A 459 -23.42 0.28 5.13
C VAL A 459 -22.47 -0.79 4.61
N ASP A 460 -22.67 -1.17 3.35
CA ASP A 460 -21.75 -2.08 2.68
C ASP A 460 -20.34 -1.45 2.53
N SER A 461 -19.32 -2.30 2.49
CA SER A 461 -17.92 -1.91 2.27
C SER A 461 -17.68 -1.06 1.00
N HIS A 462 -18.56 -1.10 0.01
CA HIS A 462 -18.48 -0.25 -1.19
C HIS A 462 -18.98 1.18 -0.95
N GLU A 463 -19.71 1.44 0.14
CA GLU A 463 -20.21 2.77 0.51
C GLU A 463 -19.23 3.54 1.42
N VAL A 464 -18.14 2.92 1.88
CA VAL A 464 -17.12 3.55 2.73
C VAL A 464 -15.87 3.92 1.94
N ILE A 465 -14.92 4.62 2.57
CA ILE A 465 -13.73 5.13 1.88
C ILE A 465 -12.87 3.98 1.33
N GLU A 466 -12.71 3.96 0.01
CA GLU A 466 -11.83 3.03 -0.70
C GLU A 466 -10.46 3.68 -0.91
N ALA A 467 -9.41 2.99 -0.45
CA ALA A 467 -8.02 3.40 -0.63
C ALA A 467 -7.36 2.56 -1.73
N HIS A 468 -6.68 3.26 -2.63
CA HIS A 468 -5.82 2.69 -3.67
C HIS A 468 -4.38 2.90 -3.25
N LEU A 469 -3.71 1.83 -2.81
CA LEU A 469 -2.36 1.87 -2.31
C LEU A 469 -1.34 1.48 -3.39
N PRO A 470 -0.03 1.71 -3.17
CA PRO A 470 0.99 1.40 -4.17
C PRO A 470 0.95 -0.07 -4.63
N PRO A 471 1.36 -0.38 -5.88
CA PRO A 471 1.26 -1.74 -6.44
C PRO A 471 1.94 -2.83 -5.61
N LEU A 472 2.95 -2.45 -4.83
CA LEU A 472 3.73 -3.32 -3.98
C LEU A 472 3.88 -2.68 -2.60
N ILE A 473 3.37 -3.36 -1.57
CA ILE A 473 3.50 -2.94 -0.18
C ILE A 473 4.36 -3.97 0.55
N PRO A 474 5.58 -3.62 0.98
CA PRO A 474 6.43 -4.47 1.78
C PRO A 474 5.77 -4.92 3.09
N LEU A 475 6.18 -6.08 3.60
CA LEU A 475 5.66 -6.65 4.84
C LEU A 475 5.85 -5.74 6.08
N ASP A 476 6.87 -4.89 6.10
CA ASP A 476 7.14 -3.99 7.24
C ASP A 476 6.13 -2.83 7.36
N TYR A 477 5.26 -2.64 6.37
CA TYR A 477 4.11 -1.74 6.45
C TYR A 477 2.88 -2.38 7.06
N ILE A 478 2.86 -3.70 7.28
CA ILE A 478 1.80 -4.35 8.04
C ILE A 478 2.04 -3.99 9.51
N GLU A 479 1.11 -3.27 10.09
CA GLU A 479 1.13 -2.86 11.49
C GLU A 479 0.53 -3.92 12.39
N GLN A 480 -0.57 -4.54 11.94
CA GLN A 480 -1.30 -5.55 12.70
C GLN A 480 -1.94 -6.56 11.74
N ILE A 481 -1.99 -7.82 12.16
CA ILE A 481 -2.70 -8.90 11.50
C ILE A 481 -3.77 -9.41 12.46
N TYR A 482 -5.01 -9.49 12.00
CA TYR A 482 -6.06 -10.27 12.66
C TYR A 482 -6.34 -11.52 11.82
N MET A 483 -6.47 -12.66 12.49
CA MET A 483 -6.71 -13.93 11.82
C MET A 483 -7.52 -14.89 12.72
N PRO A 484 -8.51 -15.63 12.19
CA PRO A 484 -9.12 -16.73 12.92
C PRO A 484 -8.10 -17.83 13.25
N GLN A 485 -8.23 -18.42 14.43
CA GLN A 485 -7.34 -19.49 14.91
C GLN A 485 -7.36 -20.72 13.99
N SER A 486 -8.50 -20.98 13.32
CA SER A 486 -8.66 -22.03 12.32
C SER A 486 -7.80 -21.79 11.07
N ILE A 487 -7.81 -20.56 10.55
CA ILE A 487 -7.00 -20.14 9.39
C ILE A 487 -5.53 -20.18 9.75
N TYR A 488 -5.16 -19.70 10.94
CA TYR A 488 -3.79 -19.77 11.42
C TYR A 488 -3.27 -21.21 11.35
N LYS A 489 -4.00 -22.17 11.94
CA LYS A 489 -3.63 -23.61 11.93
C LYS A 489 -3.60 -24.24 10.53
N ALA A 490 -4.22 -23.61 9.53
CA ALA A 490 -4.27 -24.10 8.16
C ALA A 490 -3.11 -23.57 7.29
N LEU A 491 -2.27 -22.69 7.82
CA LEU A 491 -1.08 -22.20 7.11
C LEU A 491 -0.11 -23.34 6.83
N SER A 492 0.57 -23.28 5.70
CA SER A 492 1.72 -24.13 5.44
C SER A 492 2.82 -23.92 6.49
N GLU A 493 3.59 -24.97 6.77
CA GLU A 493 4.68 -24.94 7.77
C GLU A 493 5.67 -23.78 7.53
N ASN A 494 6.04 -23.55 6.27
CA ASN A 494 6.91 -22.43 5.90
C ASN A 494 6.28 -21.07 6.21
N THR A 495 4.99 -20.89 5.91
CA THR A 495 4.28 -19.64 6.20
C THR A 495 4.14 -19.44 7.70
N HIS A 496 3.82 -20.48 8.46
CA HIS A 496 3.79 -20.46 9.92
C HIS A 496 5.09 -19.92 10.51
N ASN A 497 6.22 -20.51 10.12
CA ASN A 497 7.53 -20.10 10.63
C ASN A 497 7.82 -18.61 10.35
N ILE A 498 7.54 -18.15 9.13
CA ILE A 498 7.75 -16.75 8.77
C ILE A 498 6.81 -15.83 9.55
N VAL A 499 5.55 -16.23 9.76
CA VAL A 499 4.58 -15.45 10.52
C VAL A 499 4.95 -15.37 11.99
N ASP A 500 5.40 -16.46 12.60
CA ASP A 500 5.90 -16.47 13.98
C ASP A 500 7.18 -15.65 14.14
N ASP A 501 8.07 -15.67 13.15
CA ASP A 501 9.30 -14.89 13.18
C ASP A 501 9.07 -13.39 12.95
N LEU A 502 8.19 -13.04 11.99
CA LEU A 502 7.98 -11.66 11.54
C LEU A 502 6.77 -10.96 12.16
N PHE A 503 5.76 -11.66 12.66
CA PHE A 503 4.51 -11.00 13.08
C PHE A 503 4.10 -11.36 14.50
N LYS A 504 4.91 -12.09 15.28
CA LYS A 504 4.60 -12.43 16.67
C LYS A 504 4.23 -11.24 17.56
N GLY A 505 4.78 -10.05 17.29
CA GLY A 505 4.45 -8.83 18.04
C GLY A 505 3.18 -8.09 17.57
N CYS A 506 2.61 -8.49 16.44
CA CYS A 506 1.51 -7.80 15.78
C CYS A 506 0.52 -8.78 15.10
N LEU A 507 0.41 -9.99 15.64
CA LEU A 507 -0.55 -11.01 15.24
C LEU A 507 -1.55 -11.21 16.37
N THR A 508 -2.83 -11.02 16.07
CA THR A 508 -3.94 -11.29 16.99
C THR A 508 -4.78 -12.42 16.43
N LEU A 509 -4.83 -13.51 17.16
CA LEU A 509 -5.64 -14.67 16.84
C LEU A 509 -6.99 -14.59 17.56
N SER A 510 -8.05 -14.98 16.87
CA SER A 510 -9.41 -15.03 17.42
C SER A 510 -10.01 -16.42 17.26
N ASP A 511 -10.70 -16.90 18.29
CA ASP A 511 -11.50 -18.13 18.22
C ASP A 511 -12.88 -17.88 17.59
N LYS A 512 -13.22 -16.62 17.30
CA LYS A 512 -14.46 -16.25 16.62
C LYS A 512 -14.35 -16.54 15.13
N GLU A 513 -15.49 -16.82 14.50
CA GLU A 513 -15.59 -17.13 13.07
C GLU A 513 -16.66 -16.27 12.40
N SER A 514 -16.60 -16.14 11.07
CA SER A 514 -17.67 -15.52 10.25
C SER A 514 -18.13 -14.15 10.78
N LYS A 515 -19.43 -13.95 11.04
CA LYS A 515 -19.98 -12.66 11.48
C LYS A 515 -19.37 -12.17 12.81
N ASP A 516 -19.21 -13.07 13.78
CA ASP A 516 -18.66 -12.73 15.10
C ASP A 516 -17.20 -12.28 15.00
N TYR A 517 -16.44 -12.89 14.09
CA TYR A 517 -15.09 -12.46 13.79
C TYR A 517 -15.04 -11.05 13.18
N ASN A 518 -15.98 -10.73 12.28
CA ASN A 518 -16.06 -9.39 11.70
C ASN A 518 -16.39 -8.33 12.74
N LYS A 519 -17.35 -8.60 13.62
CA LYS A 519 -17.68 -7.75 14.77
C LYS A 519 -16.45 -7.51 15.65
N PHE A 520 -15.73 -8.58 15.98
CA PHE A 520 -14.49 -8.50 16.74
C PHE A 520 -13.44 -7.60 16.10
N VAL A 521 -13.16 -7.76 14.80
CA VAL A 521 -12.18 -6.92 14.10
C VAL A 521 -12.59 -5.45 14.13
N VAL A 522 -13.87 -5.16 13.89
CA VAL A 522 -14.40 -3.79 13.94
C VAL A 522 -14.26 -3.19 15.35
N GLU A 523 -14.58 -3.94 16.39
CA GLU A 523 -14.38 -3.55 17.80
C GLU A 523 -12.91 -3.22 18.09
N GLN A 524 -11.98 -4.06 17.65
CA GLN A 524 -10.55 -3.82 17.85
C GLN A 524 -10.04 -2.56 17.13
N LEU A 525 -10.60 -2.22 15.97
CA LEU A 525 -10.19 -1.08 15.18
C LEU A 525 -10.84 0.25 15.60
N ASN A 526 -12.01 0.22 16.26
CA ASN A 526 -12.68 1.42 16.75
C ASN A 526 -12.28 1.79 18.19
N GLY A 527 -11.61 0.90 18.96
CA GLY A 527 -11.32 1.14 20.37
C GLY A 527 -12.58 1.15 21.26
N GLU A 528 -12.51 1.74 22.46
CA GLU A 528 -13.66 1.92 23.37
C GLU A 528 -14.67 2.97 22.84
N VAL A 529 -15.16 2.82 21.62
CA VAL A 529 -16.44 3.43 21.21
C VAL A 529 -17.54 2.43 21.60
N HIS A 530 -17.67 2.23 22.90
CA HIS A 530 -18.66 1.33 23.51
C HIS A 530 -19.99 2.06 23.63
N GLU A 531 -20.93 1.74 22.72
CA GLU A 531 -22.40 1.71 22.88
C GLU A 531 -23.10 1.58 21.50
N VAL A 532 -22.46 2.00 20.40
CA VAL A 532 -23.06 2.02 19.05
C VAL A 532 -23.04 0.66 18.32
N LEU A 533 -22.19 -0.28 18.77
CA LEU A 533 -21.91 -1.53 18.06
C LEU A 533 -22.94 -2.65 18.28
N GLU A 534 -23.78 -2.58 19.31
CA GLU A 534 -24.77 -3.63 19.59
C GLU A 534 -25.96 -3.56 18.63
N ASP A 535 -26.43 -2.36 18.27
CA ASP A 535 -27.61 -2.19 17.40
C ASP A 535 -27.30 -2.24 15.89
N ALA A 536 -26.03 -2.08 15.49
CA ALA A 536 -25.64 -1.92 14.08
C ALA A 536 -25.18 -3.23 13.39
N LEU A 537 -24.92 -4.29 14.18
CA LEU A 537 -24.34 -5.55 13.70
C LEU A 537 -25.30 -6.74 13.71
N ASP A 538 -26.54 -6.52 14.15
CA ASP A 538 -27.70 -7.41 13.98
C ASP A 538 -28.44 -7.09 12.68
#